data_AF-A0A1M4T156-F1
#
_entry.id   AF-A0A1M4T156-F1
#
_cell.length_a   1.000
_cell.length_b   1.000
_cell.length_c   1.000
_cell.angle_alpha   90.00
_cell.angle_beta   90.00
_cell.angle_gamma   90.00
#
_symmetry.space_group_name_H-M   'P 1'
#
loop_
_entity.id
_entity.type
_entity.pdbx_description
1 polymer ?
#
loop_
_entity_poly.entity_id
_entity_poly.type
_entity_poly.pdbx_seq_one_letter_code
_entity_poly.pdbx_strand_id
1 'polypeptide(L)' 'MNLVYGLITPTVSLLIGVIYAIVLIYSIFIIVKNEKSINALLWLIFALFIPFFGSLIYIARHFLYNKKNNFELNN' A
#
# COMPACT_ATOMS: atom_id res chain seq x y z
N MET A 1 9.26 -31.42 8.29
CA MET A 1 8.32 -30.51 7.60
C MET A 1 7.46 -29.74 8.63
N ASN A 2 8.09 -29.04 9.58
CA ASN A 2 7.40 -28.45 10.76
C ASN A 2 7.90 -27.05 11.18
N LEU A 3 8.79 -26.40 10.42
CA LEU A 3 9.32 -25.09 10.81
C LEU A 3 8.36 -23.93 10.49
N VAL A 4 7.53 -24.08 9.44
CA VAL A 4 6.61 -23.02 8.98
C VAL A 4 5.50 -22.75 10.00
N TYR A 5 4.91 -23.79 10.59
CA TYR A 5 3.81 -23.65 11.55
C TYR A 5 4.27 -23.18 12.94
N GLY A 6 5.55 -23.33 13.28
CA GLY A 6 6.12 -22.81 14.55
C GLY A 6 6.50 -21.33 14.50
N LEU A 7 6.73 -20.76 13.31
CA LEU A 7 7.13 -19.36 13.13
C LEU A 7 5.95 -18.38 13.14
N ILE A 8 4.76 -18.84 12.78
CA ILE A 8 3.52 -18.04 12.80
C ILE A 8 2.82 -18.26 14.15
N THR A 9 3.42 -17.73 15.21
CA THR A 9 2.72 -17.65 16.49
C THR A 9 1.53 -16.69 16.38
N PRO A 10 0.49 -16.84 17.22
CA PRO A 10 -0.63 -15.90 17.26
C PRO A 10 -0.17 -14.43 17.36
N THR A 11 0.90 -14.18 18.12
CA THR A 11 1.53 -12.87 18.29
C THR A 11 2.12 -12.32 16.99
N VAL A 12 2.85 -13.15 16.24
CA VAL A 12 3.42 -12.76 14.93
C VAL A 12 2.31 -12.46 13.92
N SER A 13 1.26 -13.28 13.91
CA SER A 13 0.09 -13.06 13.04
C SER A 13 -0.63 -11.75 13.38
N LEU A 14 -0.78 -11.45 14.67
CA LEU A 14 -1.33 -10.18 15.16
C LEU A 14 -0.49 -8.99 14.72
N LEU A 15 0.84 -9.06 14.87
CA LEU A 15 1.75 -8.00 14.43
C LEU A 15 1.66 -7.74 12.94
N ILE A 16 1.66 -8.78 12.11
CA ILE A 16 1.49 -8.65 10.65
C ILE A 16 0.15 -8.00 10.32
N GLY A 17 -0.93 -8.38 11.00
CA GLY A 17 -2.25 -7.79 10.82
C GLY A 17 -2.30 -6.31 11.19
N VAL A 18 -1.65 -5.91 12.28
CA VAL A 18 -1.57 -4.49 12.70
C VAL A 18 -0.77 -3.68 11.70
N ILE A 19 0.39 -4.18 11.25
CA ILE A 19 1.20 -3.52 10.22
C ILE A 19 0.39 -3.35 8.93
N TYR A 20 -0.32 -4.40 8.51
CA TYR A 20 -1.19 -4.36 7.34
C TYR A 20 -2.28 -3.28 7.48
N ALA A 21 -2.96 -3.22 8.62
CA ALA A 21 -4.00 -2.23 8.87
C ALA A 21 -3.47 -0.79 8.76
N ILE A 22 -2.28 -0.53 9.32
CA ILE A 22 -1.64 0.79 9.25
C ILE A 22 -1.33 1.16 7.79
N VAL A 23 -0.74 0.24 7.02
CA VAL A 23 -0.40 0.46 5.61
C VAL A 23 -1.66 0.68 4.76
N LEU A 24 -2.73 -0.08 5.03
CA LEU A 24 -4.01 0.06 4.33
C LEU A 24 -4.63 1.43 4.60
N ILE A 25 -4.73 1.83 5.87
CA ILE A 25 -5.27 3.15 6.27
C ILE A 25 -4.47 4.27 5.61
N TYR A 26 -3.14 4.19 5.65
CA TYR A 26 -2.27 5.18 5.03
C TYR A 26 -2.47 5.26 3.50
N SER A 27 -2.59 4.10 2.85
CA SER A 27 -2.84 4.03 1.41
C SER A 27 -4.19 4.65 1.04
N ILE A 28 -5.25 4.34 1.80
CA ILE A 28 -6.58 4.93 1.62
C ILE A 28 -6.52 6.45 1.80
N PHE A 29 -5.82 6.94 2.83
CA PHE A 29 -5.64 8.37 3.07
C PHE A 29 -4.98 9.07 1.87
N ILE A 30 -3.92 8.49 1.30
CA ILE A 30 -3.24 9.05 0.12
C ILE A 30 -4.17 9.03 -1.10
N ILE A 31 -4.90 7.93 -1.33
CA ILE A 31 -5.82 7.78 -2.46
C ILE A 31 -6.90 8.86 -2.40
N VAL A 32 -7.57 9.01 -1.25
CA VAL A 32 -8.65 10.00 -1.07
C VAL A 32 -8.12 11.43 -1.18
N LYS A 33 -6.88 11.69 -0.74
CA LYS A 33 -6.28 13.02 -0.78
C LYS A 33 -5.79 13.43 -2.17
N ASN A 34 -5.24 12.50 -2.96
CA ASN A 34 -4.50 12.83 -4.19
C ASN A 34 -5.23 12.45 -5.49
N GLU A 35 -6.13 11.47 -5.46
CA GLU A 35 -6.87 11.03 -6.65
C GLU A 35 -8.27 11.65 -6.66
N LYS A 36 -8.75 12.07 -7.84
CA LYS A 36 -10.10 12.60 -8.03
C LYS A 36 -10.97 11.62 -8.82
N SER A 37 -12.28 11.65 -8.55
CA SER A 37 -13.30 10.95 -9.34
C SER A 37 -13.12 9.43 -9.38
N ILE A 38 -13.44 8.79 -10.51
CA ILE A 38 -13.47 7.32 -10.69
C ILE A 38 -12.12 6.64 -10.39
N ASN A 39 -11.01 7.36 -10.58
CA ASN A 39 -9.66 6.83 -10.31
C ASN A 39 -9.46 6.53 -8.82
N ALA A 40 -9.95 7.39 -7.93
CA ALA A 40 -9.87 7.14 -6.48
C ALA A 40 -10.63 5.86 -6.10
N LEU A 41 -11.78 5.64 -6.74
CA LEU A 41 -12.63 4.48 -6.51
C LEU A 41 -11.97 3.18 -7.00
N LEU A 42 -11.36 3.21 -8.20
CA LEU A 42 -10.57 2.09 -8.74
C LEU A 42 -9.38 1.76 -7.83
N TRP A 43 -8.63 2.75 -7.36
CA TRP A 43 -7.51 2.54 -6.44
C TRP A 43 -7.95 2.00 -5.08
N LEU A 44 -9.09 2.45 -4.55
CA LEU A 44 -9.68 1.92 -3.32
C LEU A 44 -10.07 0.45 -3.46
N ILE A 45 -10.75 0.09 -4.55
CA ILE A 45 -11.10 -1.31 -4.86
C ILE A 45 -9.82 -2.15 -4.98
N PHE A 46 -8.81 -1.67 -5.68
CA PHE A 46 -7.55 -2.39 -5.86
C PHE A 46 -6.81 -2.58 -4.52
N ALA A 47 -6.81 -1.57 -3.65
CA ALA A 47 -6.20 -1.66 -2.32
C ALA A 47 -6.96 -2.59 -1.35
N LEU A 48 -8.29 -2.69 -1.45
CA LEU A 48 -9.11 -3.53 -0.58
C LEU A 48 -9.15 -5.00 -1.02
N PHE A 49 -9.29 -5.24 -2.32
CA PHE A 49 -9.56 -6.58 -2.87
C PHE A 49 -8.31 -7.31 -3.36
N ILE A 50 -7.18 -6.62 -3.48
CA ILE A 50 -5.89 -7.23 -3.80
C ILE A 50 -4.93 -6.95 -2.64
N PRO A 51 -5.00 -7.76 -1.56
CA PRO A 51 -4.06 -7.66 -0.45
C PRO A 51 -2.63 -7.78 -0.98
N PHE A 52 -1.70 -7.05 -0.35
CA PHE A 52 -0.28 -6.97 -0.67
C PHE A 52 0.09 -6.23 -1.97
N PHE A 53 -0.44 -6.60 -3.13
CA PHE A 53 0.06 -6.04 -4.39
C PHE A 53 -0.48 -4.64 -4.67
N GLY A 54 -1.74 -4.34 -4.34
CA GLY A 54 -2.35 -3.05 -4.67
C GLY A 54 -1.71 -1.86 -3.97
N SER A 55 -1.50 -1.97 -2.65
CA SER A 55 -0.88 -0.91 -1.84
C SER A 55 0.60 -0.72 -2.18
N LEU A 56 1.36 -1.81 -2.36
CA LEU A 56 2.77 -1.76 -2.74
C LEU A 56 2.98 -1.12 -4.12
N ILE A 57 2.17 -1.50 -5.12
CA ILE A 57 2.25 -0.92 -6.47
C ILE A 57 1.90 0.57 -6.44
N TYR A 58 0.90 0.97 -5.67
CA TYR A 58 0.51 2.39 -5.56
C TYR A 58 1.59 3.23 -4.89
N ILE A 59 2.15 2.76 -3.76
CA ILE A 59 3.26 3.42 -3.07
C ILE A 59 4.48 3.52 -4.00
N ALA A 60 4.85 2.43 -4.67
CA ALA A 60 5.96 2.42 -5.61
C ALA A 60 5.74 3.41 -6.77
N ARG A 61 4.54 3.43 -7.36
CA ARG A 61 4.16 4.39 -8.39
C ARG A 61 4.28 5.83 -7.89
N HIS A 62 3.79 6.11 -6.69
CA HIS A 62 3.86 7.46 -6.11
C HIS A 62 5.31 7.94 -5.95
N PHE A 63 6.20 7.11 -5.40
CA PHE A 63 7.61 7.46 -5.26
C PHE A 63 8.33 7.64 -6.60
N LEU A 64 8.02 6.80 -7.59
CA LEU A 64 8.62 6.89 -8.92
C LEU A 64 8.17 8.14 -9.70
N TYR A 65 6.88 8.49 -9.62
CA TYR A 65 6.34 9.66 -10.32
C TYR A 65 6.75 10.98 -9.66
N ASN A 66 6.78 11.05 -8.33
CA ASN A 66 7.17 12.28 -7.63
C ASN A 66 8.66 12.61 -7.81
N LYS A 67 9.51 11.59 -8.02
CA LYS A 67 10.94 11.78 -8.35
C LYS A 67 11.14 12.37 -9.74
N LYS A 68 10.29 12.02 -10.71
CA LYS A 68 10.39 12.54 -12.10
C LYS A 68 10.07 14.03 -12.17
N ASN A 69 9.03 14.49 -11.48
CA ASN A 69 8.61 15.91 -11.52
C ASN A 69 9.61 16.87 -10.86
N ASN A 70 10.47 16.40 -9.94
CA ASN A 70 11.51 17.23 -9.33
C ASN A 70 12.78 17.38 -10.21
N PHE A 71 12.92 16.59 -11.28
CA PHE A 71 14.04 16.67 -12.21
C PHE A 71 13.76 17.61 -13.40
N GLU A 72 12.49 17.83 -13.74
CA GLU A 72 12.07 18.70 -14.86
C GLU A 72 11.95 20.19 -14.46
N LEU A 73 11.94 20.51 -13.15
CA LEU A 73 11.87 21.89 -12.64
C LEU A 73 13.25 22.55 -12.40
N ASN A 74 14.35 21.84 -12.65
CA ASN A 74 15.74 22.32 -12.43
C ASN A 74 16.59 22.35 -13.72
N ASN A 75 15.97 22.19 -14.89
CA ASN A 75 16.59 22.41 -16.21
C ASN A 75 15.83 23.52 -16.95
#